data_AF-A0A438DSJ2-F1
#
_entry.id   AF-A0A438DSJ2-F1
#
_cell.length_a   1.000
_cell.length_b   1.000
_cell.length_c   1.000
_cell.angle_alpha   90.00
_cell.angle_beta   90.00
_cell.angle_gamma   90.00
#
_symmetry.space_group_name_H-M   'P 1'
#
loop_
_entity.id
_entity.type
_entity.pdbx_description
1 polymer ?
#
loop_
_entity_poly.entity_id
_entity_poly.type
_entity_poly.pdbx_seq_one_letter_code
_entity_poly.pdbx_strand_id
1 'polypeptide(L)' 'MVATSRDWLEKIPFALWAYQTSFCTSTRATPYSLVYGMEAVLLVEIEMGSLRVTLEQ' A
#
# COMPACT_ATOMS: atom_id res chain seq x y z
N MET A 1 -22.08 -4.76 14.30
CA MET A 1 -20.99 -3.80 14.46
C MET A 1 -20.76 -3.18 13.09
N VAL A 2 -21.36 -2.01 12.84
CA VAL A 2 -21.23 -1.32 11.54
C VAL A 2 -19.82 -0.72 11.50
N ALA A 3 -19.00 -1.15 10.55
CA ALA A 3 -17.74 -0.46 10.27
C ALA A 3 -18.11 0.94 9.78
N THR A 4 -17.80 1.95 10.57
CA THR A 4 -18.02 3.33 10.14
C THR A 4 -17.04 3.63 9.01
N SER A 5 -17.40 4.51 8.07
CA SER A 5 -16.51 4.83 6.94
C SER A 5 -15.11 5.32 7.39
N ARG A 6 -14.98 5.79 8.63
CA ARG A 6 -13.71 6.13 9.30
C ARG A 6 -12.83 4.92 9.56
N ASP A 7 -13.40 3.80 10.01
CA ASP A 7 -12.65 2.55 10.23
C ASP A 7 -12.09 1.98 8.92
N TRP A 8 -12.74 2.27 7.79
CA TRP A 8 -12.26 1.88 6.47
C TRP A 8 -11.05 2.72 6.04
N LEU A 9 -11.11 4.04 6.23
CA LEU A 9 -10.00 4.96 5.91
C LEU A 9 -8.71 4.58 6.63
N GLU A 10 -8.78 4.19 7.90
CA GLU A 10 -7.60 3.71 8.66
C GLU A 10 -7.04 2.39 8.13
N LYS A 11 -7.87 1.57 7.46
CA LYS A 11 -7.48 0.26 6.92
C LYS A 11 -7.05 0.29 5.45
N ILE A 12 -7.44 1.31 4.69
CA ILE A 12 -7.02 1.49 3.28
C ILE A 12 -5.50 1.38 3.09
N PRO A 13 -4.65 2.08 3.86
CA PRO A 13 -3.20 2.00 3.64
C PRO A 13 -2.66 0.58 3.89
N PHE A 14 -3.20 -0.14 4.87
CA PHE A 14 -2.85 -1.54 5.12
C PHE A 14 -3.30 -2.47 4.00
N ALA A 15 -4.52 -2.29 3.49
CA ALA A 15 -5.04 -3.10 2.39
C ALA A 15 -4.26 -2.88 1.08
N LEU A 16 -3.92 -1.62 0.79
CA LEU A 16 -3.11 -1.26 -0.36
C LEU A 16 -1.68 -1.83 -0.24
N TRP A 17 -1.10 -1.78 0.96
CA TRP A 17 0.22 -2.37 1.21
C TRP A 17 0.21 -3.90 1.02
N ALA A 18 -0.80 -4.58 1.55
CA ALA A 18 -0.96 -6.02 1.36
C ALA A 18 -1.10 -6.38 -0.12
N TYR A 19 -1.82 -5.58 -0.90
CA TYR A 19 -1.94 -5.78 -2.34
C TYR A 19 -0.61 -5.60 -3.08
N GLN A 20 0.17 -4.56 -2.74
CA GLN A 20 1.44 -4.25 -3.39
C GLN A 20 2.56 -5.24 -3.06
N THR A 21 2.55 -5.81 -1.86
CA THR A 21 3.56 -6.77 -1.39
C THR A 21 3.15 -8.23 -1.58
N SER A 22 1.86 -8.50 -1.80
CA SER A 22 1.41 -9.86 -2.06
C SER A 22 2.03 -10.39 -3.35
N PHE A 23 2.60 -11.58 -3.23
CA PHE A 23 3.18 -12.28 -4.36
C PHE A 23 2.09 -12.66 -5.35
N CYS A 24 2.13 -12.04 -6.53
CA CYS A 24 1.20 -12.42 -7.58
C CYS A 24 1.69 -13.71 -8.23
N THR A 25 0.96 -14.80 -8.03
CA THR A 25 1.26 -16.10 -8.66
C THR A 25 1.21 -16.06 -10.18
N SER A 26 0.45 -15.11 -10.76
CA SER A 26 0.35 -14.93 -12.21
C SER A 26 1.62 -14.34 -12.84
N THR A 27 2.26 -13.38 -12.19
CA THR A 27 3.47 -12.70 -12.72
C THR A 27 4.76 -13.17 -12.04
N ARG A 28 4.66 -14.02 -11.01
CA ARG A 28 5.78 -14.47 -10.18
C ARG A 28 6.60 -13.30 -9.60
N ALA A 29 5.96 -12.14 -9.46
CA ALA A 29 6.55 -10.91 -8.99
C ALA A 29 5.51 -10.14 -8.20
N THR A 30 5.94 -9.27 -7.29
CA THR A 30 5.02 -8.36 -6.61
C THR A 30 4.60 -7.26 -7.59
N PRO A 31 3.34 -6.77 -7.51
CA PRO A 31 2.89 -5.65 -8.34
C PRO A 31 3.83 -4.44 -8.24
N TYR A 32 4.38 -4.18 -7.06
CA TYR A 32 5.35 -3.11 -6.84
C TYR A 32 6.65 -3.29 -7.63
N SER A 33 7.21 -4.51 -7.60
CA SER A 33 8.43 -4.83 -8.35
C SER A 33 8.27 -4.68 -9.86
N LEU A 34 7.04 -4.83 -10.39
CA LEU A 34 6.77 -4.61 -11.80
C LEU A 34 6.75 -3.13 -12.18
N VAL A 35 6.31 -2.25 -11.27
CA VAL A 35 6.20 -0.80 -11.53
C VAL A 35 7.55 -0.11 -11.33
N TYR A 36 8.26 -0.44 -10.26
CA TYR A 36 9.46 0.28 -9.84
C TYR A 36 10.76 -0.49 -10.06
N GLY A 37 10.69 -1.78 -10.42
CA GLY A 37 11.88 -2.62 -10.63
C GLY A 37 12.65 -2.99 -9.35
N MET A 38 12.06 -2.74 -8.17
CA MET A 38 12.63 -3.03 -6.85
C MET A 38 11.59 -3.71 -5.96
N GLU A 39 12.03 -4.55 -5.03
CA GLU A 39 11.15 -5.13 -4.02
C GLU A 39 10.68 -4.08 -3.00
N ALA A 40 9.42 -4.14 -2.58
CA ALA A 40 8.82 -3.13 -1.71
C ALA A 40 9.42 -3.18 -0.29
N VAL A 41 9.97 -2.06 0.19
CA VAL A 41 10.48 -1.93 1.56
C VAL A 41 9.43 -1.18 2.41
N LEU A 42 8.78 -1.91 3.31
CA LEU A 42 7.62 -1.53 4.14
C LEU A 42 7.67 -0.12 4.76
N LEU A 43 8.81 0.32 5.28
CA LEU A 43 8.89 1.57 6.07
C LEU A 43 8.88 2.83 5.20
N VAL A 44 9.64 2.85 4.10
CA VAL A 44 9.77 4.05 3.26
C VAL A 44 8.51 4.30 2.44
N GLU A 45 7.84 3.23 2.00
CA GLU A 45 6.67 3.30 1.13
C GLU A 45 5.41 3.84 1.82
N ILE A 46 5.14 3.36 3.04
CA ILE A 46 4.01 3.85 3.85
C ILE A 46 4.27 5.31 4.25
N GLU A 47 5.50 5.64 4.65
CA GLU A 47 5.88 6.99 5.03
C GLU A 47 5.81 7.95 3.83
N MET A 48 6.30 7.56 2.65
CA MET A 48 6.25 8.37 1.43
C MET A 48 4.80 8.55 0.92
N GLY A 49 3.97 7.51 1.01
CA GLY A 49 2.54 7.57 0.69
C GLY A 49 1.77 8.52 1.62
N SER A 50 2.03 8.45 2.93
CA SER A 50 1.45 9.34 3.94
C SER A 50 1.97 10.78 3.84
N LEU A 51 3.26 10.97 3.54
CA LEU A 51 3.86 12.29 3.34
C LEU A 51 3.25 13.02 2.14
N ARG A 52 3.03 12.32 1.02
CA ARG A 52 2.35 12.91 -0.15
C ARG A 52 0.91 13.32 0.16
N VAL A 53 0.19 12.49 0.92
CA VAL A 53 -1.18 12.83 1.37
C VAL A 53 -1.22 14.02 2.33
N THR A 54 -0.14 14.24 3.10
CA THR A 54 -0.04 15.37 4.03
C THR A 54 0.43 16.65 3.33
N LEU A 55 1.25 16.53 2.27
CA LEU A 55 1.73 17.67 1.49
C LEU A 55 0.64 18.27 0.57
N GLU A 56 -0.38 17.48 0.23
CA GLU A 56 -1.53 17.89 -0.58
C GLU A 56 -2.71 18.41 0.27
N GLN A 57 -2.46 18.94 1.48
CA GLN A 57 -3.46 19.62 2.32
C GLN A 57 -3.10 21.09 2.59
#